data_AF-A0A8S2M9D7-F1
#
_entry.id   AF-A0A8S2M9D7-F1
#
_cell.length_a   1.000
_cell.length_b   1.000
_cell.length_c   1.000
_cell.angle_alpha   90.00
_cell.angle_beta   90.00
_cell.angle_gamma   90.00
#
_symmetry.space_group_name_H-M   'P 1'
#
loop_
_entity.id
_entity.type
_entity.pdbx_description
1 polymer ?
#
loop_
_entity_poly.entity_id
_entity_poly.type
_entity_poly.pdbx_seq_one_letter_code
_entity_poly.pdbx_strand_id
1 'polypeptide(L)'
;MPTLNESLGKAGACIEEGEFQYNVLHDHQKSYGYQITVCSEDATAVIKKVTYNAATNTFTGFSLPLERGIPVARYFRTDSSDELKNWFENKDKTDYLNVHMVQPLIVSSSYSSPFLLAAYGIINNFKAIDVLNRWLWMFEKSKQSNVRIVAFSTDCDPRYLLAMRLATTFFAKFVNISLCDRKDVLEIDFPKHWSAWFFMQTRQLSNDDVLAALEDIDGSQVTRVYLRLLRSVVLAYVEHNTSTIDRIYHSWFSVFLCCIWQI
;
A
#
# COMPACT_ATOMS: atom_id res chain seq x y z
N MET A 1 42.67 -5.73 6.16
CA MET A 1 41.31 -6.26 5.96
C MET A 1 40.35 -5.08 6.08
N PRO A 2 39.57 -4.73 5.05
CA PRO A 2 38.53 -3.71 5.21
C PRO A 2 37.55 -4.16 6.28
N THR A 3 37.06 -3.23 7.09
CA THR A 3 36.05 -3.57 8.10
C THR A 3 34.74 -3.97 7.40
N LEU A 4 33.85 -4.70 8.11
CA LEU A 4 32.53 -5.03 7.58
C LEU A 4 31.77 -3.76 7.14
N ASN A 5 31.90 -2.67 7.89
CA ASN A 5 31.29 -1.38 7.57
C ASN A 5 31.87 -0.75 6.30
N GLU A 6 33.20 -0.79 6.10
CA GLU A 6 33.81 -0.33 4.85
C GLU A 6 33.39 -1.19 3.65
N SER A 7 33.21 -2.50 3.87
CA SER A 7 32.76 -3.42 2.84
C SER A 7 31.30 -3.18 2.46
N LEU A 8 30.42 -2.91 3.44
CA LEU A 8 29.03 -2.51 3.24
C LEU A 8 28.93 -1.16 2.52
N GLY A 9 29.75 -0.19 2.91
CA GLY A 9 29.83 1.12 2.23
C GLY A 9 30.27 1.00 0.77
N LYS A 10 31.26 0.15 0.48
CA LYS A 10 31.74 -0.12 -0.89
C LYS A 10 30.76 -0.94 -1.74
N ALA A 11 29.93 -1.77 -1.11
CA ALA A 11 28.89 -2.53 -1.79
C ALA A 11 27.70 -1.66 -2.26
N GLY A 12 27.74 -0.34 -2.04
CA GLY A 12 26.69 0.58 -2.49
C GLY A 12 25.38 0.46 -1.69
N ALA A 13 25.43 -0.14 -0.49
CA ALA A 13 24.27 -0.52 0.29
C ALA A 13 23.60 0.62 1.08
N CYS A 14 23.74 1.88 0.64
CA CYS A 14 23.09 3.00 1.31
C CYS A 14 21.85 3.43 0.51
N ILE A 15 20.68 3.12 1.07
CA ILE A 15 19.41 3.60 0.55
C ILE A 15 19.20 5.02 1.07
N GLU A 16 19.12 5.98 0.16
CA GLU A 16 18.87 7.37 0.50
C GLU A 16 17.36 7.63 0.63
N GLU A 17 16.97 8.43 1.64
CA GLU A 17 15.57 8.73 1.92
C GLU A 17 14.91 9.48 0.74
N GLY A 18 13.79 8.95 0.25
CA GLY A 18 13.03 9.55 -0.85
C GLY A 18 13.63 9.35 -2.24
N GLU A 19 14.75 8.66 -2.37
CA GLU A 19 15.35 8.36 -3.67
C GLU A 19 14.77 7.06 -4.26
N PHE A 20 14.26 7.14 -5.49
CA PHE A 20 13.79 5.96 -6.23
C PHE A 20 14.91 5.36 -7.08
N GLN A 21 15.28 4.12 -6.78
CA GLN A 21 16.50 3.48 -7.28
C GLN A 21 16.31 2.79 -8.64
N TYR A 22 15.88 3.52 -9.68
CA TYR A 22 15.59 2.95 -11.00
C TYR A 22 16.81 2.37 -11.74
N ASN A 23 18.00 2.92 -11.51
CA ASN A 23 19.24 2.40 -12.08
C ASN A 23 19.56 1.02 -11.48
N VAL A 24 19.45 0.90 -10.16
CA VAL A 24 19.66 -0.36 -9.44
C VAL A 24 18.57 -1.37 -9.78
N LEU A 25 17.32 -0.92 -9.95
CA LEU A 25 16.22 -1.76 -10.42
C LEU A 25 16.52 -2.36 -11.80
N HIS A 26 17.09 -1.57 -12.72
CA HIS A 26 17.47 -2.03 -14.05
C HIS A 26 18.61 -3.06 -13.99
N ASP A 27 19.59 -2.87 -13.11
CA ASP A 27 20.66 -3.85 -12.93
C ASP A 27 20.14 -5.15 -12.30
N HIS A 28 19.24 -5.04 -11.31
CA HIS A 28 18.52 -6.19 -10.74
C HIS A 28 17.67 -6.91 -11.81
N GLN A 29 16.97 -6.16 -12.65
CA GLN A 29 16.23 -6.69 -13.81
C GLN A 29 17.14 -7.49 -14.73
N LYS A 30 18.32 -6.97 -15.07
CA LYS A 30 19.29 -7.67 -15.92
C LYS A 30 19.85 -8.93 -15.29
N SER A 31 20.14 -8.90 -13.99
CA SER A 31 20.68 -10.07 -13.26
C SER A 31 19.69 -11.24 -13.20
N TYR A 32 18.39 -10.95 -13.06
CA TYR A 32 17.37 -11.98 -12.87
C TYR A 32 16.49 -12.22 -14.11
N GLY A 33 16.59 -11.40 -15.15
CA GLY A 33 15.93 -11.62 -16.44
C GLY A 33 14.40 -11.45 -16.44
N TYR A 34 13.81 -10.83 -15.41
CA TYR A 34 12.36 -10.56 -15.37
C TYR A 34 12.02 -9.29 -16.17
N GLN A 35 10.76 -9.13 -16.57
CA GLN A 35 10.27 -7.88 -17.19
C GLN A 35 8.93 -7.43 -16.62
N ILE A 36 8.22 -8.31 -15.91
CA ILE A 36 6.87 -8.04 -15.41
C ILE A 36 6.93 -8.06 -13.89
N THR A 37 6.38 -7.02 -13.27
CA THR A 37 6.41 -6.86 -11.81
C THR A 37 5.08 -6.34 -11.27
N VAL A 38 4.84 -6.57 -9.99
CA VAL A 38 3.83 -5.89 -9.17
C VAL A 38 4.56 -4.91 -8.26
N CYS A 39 3.94 -3.77 -7.97
CA CYS A 39 4.48 -2.82 -7.01
C CYS A 39 3.59 -2.78 -5.77
N SER A 40 4.18 -2.94 -4.59
CA SER A 40 3.49 -2.80 -3.32
C SER A 40 3.86 -1.49 -2.65
N GLU A 41 2.86 -0.76 -2.15
CA GLU A 41 3.04 0.45 -1.36
C GLU A 41 2.34 0.28 0.00
N ASP A 42 3.10 0.43 1.08
CA ASP A 42 2.61 0.37 2.45
C ASP A 42 3.40 1.30 3.37
N ALA A 43 2.81 1.69 4.49
CA ALA A 43 3.41 2.59 5.45
C ALA A 43 3.41 1.99 6.87
N THR A 44 4.56 2.01 7.52
CA THR A 44 4.71 1.51 8.90
C THR A 44 5.02 2.65 9.86
N ALA A 45 4.47 2.60 11.07
CA ALA A 45 4.73 3.61 12.09
C ALA A 45 6.20 3.58 12.53
N VAL A 46 6.80 4.75 12.75
CA VAL A 46 8.20 4.87 13.18
C VAL A 46 8.36 5.68 14.45
N ILE A 47 9.48 5.44 15.14
CA ILE A 47 9.89 6.26 16.27
C ILE A 47 10.35 7.61 15.73
N LYS A 48 9.70 8.70 16.16
CA LYS A 48 10.02 10.07 15.73
C LYS A 48 11.42 10.47 16.19
N LYS A 49 12.40 10.31 15.32
CA LYS A 49 13.80 10.64 15.59
C LYS A 49 14.42 11.27 14.36
N VAL A 50 15.09 12.42 14.57
CA VAL A 50 15.88 13.07 13.53
C VAL A 50 17.33 12.62 13.67
N THR A 51 17.94 12.22 12.56
CA THR A 51 19.34 11.80 12.49
C THR A 51 20.09 12.54 11.40
N TYR A 52 21.34 12.90 11.68
CA TYR A 52 22.22 13.54 10.71
C TYR A 52 23.04 12.49 9.97
N ASN A 53 23.05 12.57 8.64
CA ASN A 53 23.91 11.78 7.77
C ASN A 53 25.08 12.66 7.29
N ALA A 54 26.27 12.41 7.86
CA ALA A 54 27.48 13.14 7.53
C ALA A 54 27.98 12.90 6.09
N ALA A 55 27.65 11.77 5.46
CA ALA A 55 28.09 11.45 4.11
C ALA A 55 27.40 12.31 3.05
N THR A 56 26.12 12.61 3.25
CA THR A 56 25.32 13.43 2.32
C THR A 56 25.04 14.84 2.81
N ASN A 57 25.48 15.16 4.05
CA ASN A 57 25.15 16.41 4.75
C ASN A 57 23.63 16.64 4.79
N THR A 58 22.88 15.61 5.18
CA THR A 58 21.40 15.65 5.22
C THR A 58 20.87 15.23 6.58
N PHE A 59 19.67 15.71 6.90
CA PHE A 59 18.91 15.25 8.07
C PHE A 59 17.76 14.34 7.62
N THR A 60 17.66 13.16 8.22
CA THR A 60 16.57 12.20 8.00
C THR A 60 15.64 12.15 9.21
N GLY A 61 14.36 11.85 8.99
CA GLY A 61 13.35 11.72 10.06
C GLY A 61 12.41 12.91 10.24
N PHE A 62 12.58 13.97 9.46
CA PHE A 62 11.52 14.94 9.18
C PHE A 62 10.59 14.40 8.08
N SER A 63 9.32 14.78 8.10
CA SER A 63 8.41 14.42 7.02
C SER A 63 8.87 15.08 5.72
N LEU A 64 9.13 14.26 4.70
CA LEU A 64 9.55 14.79 3.41
C LEU A 64 8.39 15.49 2.71
N PRO A 65 8.65 16.67 2.10
CA PRO A 65 7.66 17.30 1.26
C PRO A 65 7.44 16.45 0.00
N LEU A 66 6.18 16.37 -0.42
CA LEU A 66 5.78 15.66 -1.63
C LEU A 66 5.46 16.66 -2.74
N GLU A 67 6.10 16.50 -3.89
CA GLU A 67 5.75 17.22 -5.11
C GLU A 67 4.96 16.27 -6.02
N ARG A 68 3.65 16.52 -6.16
CA ARG A 68 2.72 15.61 -6.88
C ARG A 68 2.81 14.16 -6.38
N GLY A 69 2.91 13.98 -5.08
CA GLY A 69 3.06 12.68 -4.43
C GLY A 69 4.45 12.05 -4.48
N ILE A 70 5.42 12.64 -5.17
CA ILE A 70 6.79 12.17 -5.17
C ILE A 70 7.59 12.88 -4.07
N PRO A 71 8.30 12.17 -3.18
CA PRO A 71 9.17 12.80 -2.20
C PRO A 71 10.31 13.56 -2.87
N VAL A 72 10.63 14.75 -2.32
CA VAL A 72 11.80 15.51 -2.76
C VAL A 72 13.02 14.98 -2.01
N ALA A 73 13.79 14.11 -2.66
CA ALA A 73 15.00 13.53 -2.07
C ALA A 73 16.00 14.63 -1.62
N ARG A 74 16.67 14.40 -0.49
CA ARG A 74 17.67 15.31 0.09
C ARG A 74 17.16 16.73 0.37
N TYR A 75 15.86 16.90 0.61
CA TYR A 75 15.25 18.20 0.91
C TYR A 75 15.88 18.88 2.14
N PHE A 76 16.14 18.11 3.21
CA PHE A 76 16.74 18.61 4.45
C PHE A 76 18.27 18.62 4.39
N ARG A 77 18.81 19.23 3.33
CA ARG A 77 20.25 19.51 3.17
C ARG A 77 20.46 21.01 3.33
N THR A 78 21.31 21.41 4.26
CA THR A 78 21.65 22.83 4.44
C THR A 78 23.02 22.99 5.04
N ASP A 79 23.67 24.09 4.69
CA ASP A 79 24.87 24.61 5.36
C ASP A 79 24.54 25.79 6.31
N SER A 80 23.25 26.14 6.45
CA SER A 80 22.75 27.26 7.24
C SER A 80 22.22 26.82 8.61
N SER A 81 22.81 27.37 9.68
CA SER A 81 22.33 27.16 11.04
C SER A 81 20.91 27.70 11.26
N ASP A 82 20.54 28.80 10.61
CA ASP A 82 19.22 29.41 10.76
C ASP A 82 18.14 28.54 10.11
N GLU A 83 18.45 27.96 8.95
CA GLU A 83 17.55 27.04 8.26
C GLU A 83 17.37 25.75 9.07
N LEU A 84 18.47 25.23 9.62
CA LEU A 84 18.43 24.07 10.51
C LEU A 84 17.53 24.35 11.72
N LYS A 85 17.71 25.49 12.40
CA LYS A 85 16.87 25.90 13.54
C LYS A 85 15.40 25.98 13.13
N ASN A 86 15.11 26.61 11.99
CA ASN A 86 13.76 26.72 11.46
C ASN A 86 13.11 25.34 11.21
N TRP A 87 13.86 24.34 10.75
CA TRP A 87 13.32 22.99 10.58
C TRP A 87 12.94 22.33 11.91
N PHE A 88 13.81 22.42 12.93
CA PHE A 88 13.52 21.84 14.23
C PHE A 88 12.33 22.50 14.95
N GLU A 89 12.07 23.77 14.67
CA GLU A 89 10.95 24.52 15.25
C GLU A 89 9.64 24.32 14.47
N ASN A 90 9.70 24.22 13.14
CA ASN A 90 8.52 24.36 12.28
C ASN A 90 8.21 23.16 11.37
N LYS A 91 9.06 22.12 11.34
CA LYS A 91 8.84 20.94 10.49
C LYS A 91 8.43 19.74 11.32
N ASP A 92 7.37 19.07 10.85
CA ASP A 92 6.89 17.85 11.47
C ASP A 92 7.90 16.72 11.31
N LYS A 93 8.05 15.94 12.38
CA LYS A 93 8.77 14.68 12.35
C LYS A 93 7.90 13.61 11.69
N THR A 94 8.55 12.66 11.04
CA THR A 94 7.89 11.54 10.38
C THR A 94 7.11 10.69 11.37
N ASP A 95 5.86 10.39 11.03
CA ASP A 95 5.02 9.43 11.75
C ASP A 95 5.12 8.02 11.14
N TYR A 96 5.29 7.97 9.82
CA TYR A 96 5.27 6.73 9.05
C TYR A 96 6.40 6.67 8.04
N LEU A 97 7.02 5.50 7.90
CA LEU A 97 7.90 5.17 6.78
C LEU A 97 7.07 4.55 5.67
N ASN A 98 6.91 5.28 4.56
CA ASN A 98 6.28 4.75 3.35
C ASN A 98 7.32 3.98 2.53
N VAL A 99 6.99 2.75 2.14
CA VAL A 99 7.88 1.79 1.50
C VAL A 99 7.28 1.32 0.19
N HIS A 100 8.12 1.31 -0.85
CA HIS A 100 7.76 0.92 -2.21
C HIS A 100 8.56 -0.31 -2.62
N MET A 101 7.90 -1.46 -2.72
CA MET A 101 8.52 -2.73 -3.08
C MET A 101 8.11 -3.15 -4.49
N VAL A 102 9.07 -3.57 -5.30
CA VAL A 102 8.84 -4.16 -6.62
C VAL A 102 9.02 -5.67 -6.52
N GLN A 103 7.94 -6.41 -6.73
CA GLN A 103 7.92 -7.86 -6.73
C GLN A 103 7.89 -8.37 -8.18
N PRO A 104 8.93 -9.07 -8.64
CA PRO A 104 8.88 -9.71 -9.94
C PRO A 104 7.83 -10.82 -9.99
N LEU A 105 7.06 -10.83 -11.08
CA LEU A 105 6.18 -11.94 -11.42
C LEU A 105 7.00 -12.95 -12.22
N ILE A 106 7.14 -14.14 -11.65
CA ILE A 106 8.00 -15.19 -12.17
C ILE A 106 7.40 -15.76 -13.46
N VAL A 107 8.21 -15.82 -14.53
CA VAL A 107 7.90 -16.57 -15.77
C VAL A 107 8.85 -17.78 -15.96
N SER A 108 9.93 -17.90 -15.17
CA SER A 108 10.91 -19.00 -15.24
C SER A 108 11.46 -19.42 -13.86
N SER A 109 12.10 -20.58 -13.75
CA SER A 109 12.47 -21.29 -12.51
C SER A 109 13.47 -20.60 -11.55
N SER A 110 13.84 -19.35 -11.79
CA SER A 110 14.76 -18.58 -10.95
C SER A 110 13.98 -17.67 -10.02
N TYR A 111 14.03 -17.94 -8.72
CA TYR A 111 13.44 -17.05 -7.71
C TYR A 111 14.21 -15.74 -7.65
N SER A 112 13.55 -14.63 -7.94
CA SER A 112 14.06 -13.28 -7.68
C SER A 112 13.42 -12.72 -6.41
N SER A 113 14.24 -12.15 -5.52
CA SER A 113 13.74 -11.45 -4.35
C SER A 113 12.99 -10.17 -4.74
N PRO A 114 11.97 -9.76 -3.97
CA PRO A 114 11.43 -8.41 -4.08
C PRO A 114 12.53 -7.36 -3.89
N PHE A 115 12.40 -6.26 -4.62
CA PHE A 115 13.36 -5.17 -4.66
C PHE A 115 12.78 -3.92 -3.99
N LEU A 116 13.51 -3.32 -3.05
CA LEU A 116 13.12 -2.05 -2.43
C LEU A 116 13.42 -0.89 -3.37
N LEU A 117 12.37 -0.31 -3.95
CA LEU A 117 12.50 0.77 -4.92
C LEU A 117 12.76 2.12 -4.24
N ALA A 118 12.01 2.43 -3.18
CA ALA A 118 12.14 3.66 -2.41
C ALA A 118 11.57 3.49 -1.00
N ALA A 119 12.11 4.25 -0.05
CA ALA A 119 11.54 4.42 1.28
C ALA A 119 11.70 5.87 1.75
N TYR A 120 10.68 6.43 2.40
CA TYR A 120 10.71 7.81 2.88
C TYR A 120 9.74 8.09 4.01
N GLY A 121 10.13 9.01 4.89
CA GLY A 121 9.29 9.48 5.97
C GLY A 121 8.19 10.42 5.53
N ILE A 122 6.97 10.15 5.97
CA ILE A 122 5.80 10.99 5.75
C ILE A 122 4.96 11.17 7.01
N ILE A 123 4.13 12.20 6.97
CA ILE A 123 2.89 12.29 7.74
C ILE A 123 1.71 12.00 6.81
N ASN A 124 0.58 11.60 7.39
CA ASN A 124 -0.62 11.21 6.66
C ASN A 124 -1.40 12.39 6.04
N ASN A 125 -0.72 13.37 5.41
CA ASN A 125 -1.31 14.58 4.83
C ASN A 125 -1.50 14.54 3.29
N PHE A 126 -1.05 13.48 2.62
CA PHE A 126 -1.20 13.32 1.17
C PHE A 126 -2.62 12.94 0.77
N LYS A 127 -2.99 13.25 -0.47
CA LYS A 127 -4.32 12.97 -1.04
C LYS A 127 -4.27 11.80 -2.01
N ALA A 128 -5.44 11.26 -2.38
CA ALA A 128 -5.56 10.21 -3.38
C ALA A 128 -4.95 10.60 -4.74
N ILE A 129 -5.00 11.88 -5.13
CA ILE A 129 -4.38 12.36 -6.37
C ILE A 129 -2.85 12.30 -6.33
N ASP A 130 -2.25 12.48 -5.14
CA ASP A 130 -0.81 12.36 -4.95
C ASP A 130 -0.37 10.91 -5.13
N VAL A 131 -1.14 9.97 -4.60
CA VAL A 131 -0.95 8.52 -4.82
C VAL A 131 -0.99 8.19 -6.33
N LEU A 132 -2.02 8.67 -7.05
CA LEU A 132 -2.16 8.44 -8.48
C LEU A 132 -0.97 8.97 -9.28
N ASN A 133 -0.58 10.22 -9.03
CA ASN A 133 0.56 10.85 -9.69
C ASN A 133 1.85 10.05 -9.42
N ARG A 134 2.02 9.57 -8.18
CA ARG A 134 3.13 8.72 -7.79
C ARG A 134 3.14 7.40 -8.56
N TRP A 135 2.02 6.69 -8.61
CA TRP A 135 1.93 5.43 -9.36
C TRP A 135 2.18 5.60 -10.86
N LEU A 136 1.64 6.66 -11.46
CA LEU A 136 1.89 6.99 -12.88
C LEU A 136 3.37 7.27 -13.13
N TRP A 137 4.00 8.06 -12.27
CA TRP A 137 5.42 8.35 -12.37
C TRP A 137 6.27 7.09 -12.19
N MET A 138 5.93 6.24 -11.22
CA MET A 138 6.61 4.96 -10.99
C MET A 138 6.49 4.01 -12.17
N PHE A 139 5.30 3.94 -12.77
CA PHE A 139 5.04 3.15 -13.96
C PHE A 139 5.91 3.61 -15.14
N GLU A 140 5.92 4.91 -15.44
CA GLU A 140 6.70 5.47 -16.56
C GLU A 140 8.20 5.32 -16.34
N LYS A 141 8.70 5.56 -15.12
CA LYS A 141 10.12 5.41 -14.80
C LYS A 141 10.58 3.94 -14.81
N SER A 142 9.76 3.01 -14.32
CA SER A 142 10.09 1.59 -14.39
C SER A 142 10.15 1.09 -15.83
N LYS A 143 9.26 1.60 -16.70
CA LYS A 143 9.26 1.27 -18.12
C LYS A 143 10.56 1.70 -18.81
N GLN A 144 11.13 2.85 -18.43
CA GLN A 144 12.45 3.29 -18.90
C GLN A 144 13.57 2.32 -18.50
N SER A 145 13.40 1.63 -17.36
CA SER A 145 14.28 0.56 -16.86
C SER A 145 13.95 -0.84 -17.42
N ASN A 146 13.15 -0.95 -18.49
CA ASN A 146 12.69 -2.23 -19.06
C ASN A 146 11.90 -3.12 -18.07
N VAL A 147 11.25 -2.49 -17.08
CA VAL A 147 10.39 -3.14 -16.09
C VAL A 147 8.96 -2.66 -16.26
N ARG A 148 8.04 -3.59 -16.51
CA ARG A 148 6.62 -3.30 -16.65
C ARG A 148 5.88 -3.64 -15.37
N ILE A 149 5.45 -2.61 -14.66
CA ILE A 149 4.52 -2.75 -13.54
C ILE A 149 3.13 -3.04 -14.10
N VAL A 150 2.55 -4.18 -13.73
CA VAL A 150 1.20 -4.59 -14.18
C VAL A 150 0.12 -4.37 -13.12
N ALA A 151 0.49 -4.24 -11.86
CA ALA A 151 -0.42 -3.96 -10.77
C ALA A 151 0.27 -3.17 -9.65
N PHE A 152 -0.53 -2.34 -8.97
CA PHE A 152 -0.18 -1.75 -7.69
C PHE A 152 -1.03 -2.43 -6.60
N SER A 153 -0.40 -2.80 -5.50
CA SER A 153 -1.06 -3.33 -4.30
C SER A 153 -0.74 -2.43 -3.11
N THR A 154 -1.73 -2.17 -2.28
CA THR A 154 -1.60 -1.28 -1.13
C THR A 154 -2.66 -1.63 -0.09
N ASP A 155 -2.53 -1.07 1.11
CA ASP A 155 -3.48 -1.25 2.21
C ASP A 155 -4.84 -0.58 1.90
N CYS A 156 -5.85 -0.93 2.69
CA CYS A 156 -7.23 -0.44 2.55
C CYS A 156 -7.42 0.99 3.08
N ASP A 157 -6.38 1.83 3.07
CA ASP A 157 -6.53 3.24 3.42
C ASP A 157 -7.48 3.95 2.42
N PRO A 158 -8.43 4.76 2.89
CA PRO A 158 -9.38 5.45 2.02
C PRO A 158 -8.74 6.24 0.86
N ARG A 159 -7.54 6.81 1.05
CA ARG A 159 -6.81 7.57 0.02
C ARG A 159 -6.30 6.64 -1.08
N TYR A 160 -5.77 5.48 -0.71
CA TYR A 160 -5.31 4.45 -1.65
C TYR A 160 -6.50 3.85 -2.41
N LEU A 161 -7.61 3.57 -1.73
CA LEU A 161 -8.82 3.04 -2.36
C LEU A 161 -9.44 4.03 -3.36
N LEU A 162 -9.50 5.30 -3.01
CA LEU A 162 -9.94 6.34 -3.93
C LEU A 162 -9.00 6.45 -5.15
N ALA A 163 -7.68 6.35 -4.94
CA ALA A 163 -6.71 6.31 -6.04
C ALA A 163 -6.93 5.09 -6.95
N MET A 164 -7.07 3.89 -6.40
CA MET A 164 -7.37 2.68 -7.17
C MET A 164 -8.66 2.82 -7.97
N ARG A 165 -9.72 3.37 -7.37
CA ARG A 165 -11.01 3.61 -8.02
C ARG A 165 -10.87 4.54 -9.23
N LEU A 166 -10.14 5.62 -9.06
CA LEU A 166 -9.87 6.60 -10.13
C LEU A 166 -9.00 5.98 -11.25
N ALA A 167 -7.96 5.22 -10.90
CA ALA A 167 -7.05 4.58 -11.86
C ALA A 167 -7.75 3.52 -12.72
N THR A 168 -8.63 2.72 -12.10
CA THR A 168 -9.34 1.62 -12.77
C THR A 168 -10.61 2.07 -13.47
N THR A 169 -11.05 3.31 -13.26
CA THR A 169 -12.38 3.82 -13.61
C THR A 169 -13.55 3.00 -13.03
N PHE A 170 -13.23 2.08 -12.11
CA PHE A 170 -14.20 1.20 -11.47
C PHE A 170 -15.13 2.05 -10.60
N PHE A 171 -16.44 1.87 -10.75
CA PHE A 171 -17.46 2.75 -10.15
C PHE A 171 -17.30 4.27 -10.40
N ALA A 172 -16.48 4.73 -11.35
CA ALA A 172 -16.28 6.16 -11.60
C ALA A 172 -17.56 6.86 -12.10
N LYS A 173 -18.47 6.09 -12.72
CA LYS A 173 -19.80 6.54 -13.15
C LYS A 173 -20.84 6.60 -12.03
N PHE A 174 -20.55 5.97 -10.88
CA PHE A 174 -21.48 5.94 -9.75
C PHE A 174 -21.18 7.13 -8.84
N VAL A 175 -22.24 7.86 -8.49
CA VAL A 175 -22.15 9.01 -7.59
C VAL A 175 -21.55 8.56 -6.26
N ASN A 176 -20.65 9.36 -5.68
CA ASN A 176 -20.26 9.18 -4.28
C ASN A 176 -21.49 9.44 -3.42
N ILE A 177 -22.15 8.38 -2.97
CA ILE A 177 -23.23 8.49 -2.00
C ILE A 177 -22.56 8.47 -0.62
N SER A 178 -22.63 9.61 0.07
CA SER A 178 -22.34 9.65 1.50
C SER A 178 -23.37 8.78 2.21
N LEU A 179 -22.94 7.62 2.70
CA LEU A 179 -23.84 6.72 3.41
C LEU A 179 -24.32 7.38 4.70
N CYS A 180 -23.49 8.17 5.39
CA CYS A 180 -23.84 8.87 6.63
C CYS A 180 -25.03 9.84 6.50
N ASP A 181 -25.32 10.33 5.30
CA ASP A 181 -26.42 11.28 5.06
C ASP A 181 -27.75 10.58 4.73
N ARG A 182 -27.77 9.24 4.68
CA ARG A 182 -28.98 8.46 4.44
C ARG A 182 -29.72 8.22 5.76
N LYS A 183 -31.06 8.33 5.73
CA LYS A 183 -31.92 8.01 6.88
C LYS A 183 -32.12 6.50 7.10
N ASP A 184 -31.66 5.68 6.17
CA ASP A 184 -31.80 4.22 6.16
C ASP A 184 -30.44 3.50 6.27
N VAL A 185 -29.46 4.14 6.90
CA VAL A 185 -28.19 3.47 7.24
C VAL A 185 -28.46 2.35 8.22
N LEU A 186 -27.95 1.17 7.89
CA LEU A 186 -27.94 0.01 8.76
C LEU A 186 -26.99 0.30 9.94
N GLU A 187 -27.52 0.77 11.07
CA GLU A 187 -26.78 0.84 12.33
C GLU A 187 -26.60 -0.59 12.86
N ILE A 188 -25.36 -1.09 12.86
CA ILE A 188 -25.02 -2.36 13.48
C ILE A 188 -24.26 -2.06 14.77
N ASP A 189 -24.91 -2.34 15.90
CA ASP A 189 -24.33 -2.11 17.22
C ASP A 189 -23.46 -3.33 17.61
N PHE A 190 -22.13 -3.18 17.56
CA PHE A 190 -21.21 -4.28 17.83
C PHE A 190 -20.85 -4.39 19.31
N PRO A 191 -21.03 -5.57 19.94
CA PRO A 191 -20.52 -5.80 21.29
C PRO A 191 -18.99 -5.71 21.33
N LYS A 192 -18.44 -4.92 22.26
CA LYS A 192 -16.99 -4.63 22.40
C LYS A 192 -16.07 -5.86 22.50
N HIS A 193 -16.60 -7.05 22.77
CA HIS A 193 -15.83 -8.29 22.93
C HIS A 193 -15.67 -9.09 21.62
N TRP A 194 -16.29 -8.67 20.52
CA TRP A 194 -16.27 -9.37 19.22
C TRP A 194 -15.03 -9.04 18.36
N SER A 195 -14.17 -8.13 18.81
CA SER A 195 -12.95 -7.71 18.10
C SER A 195 -11.85 -8.77 18.02
N ALA A 196 -12.01 -9.91 18.70
CA ALA A 196 -10.95 -10.91 18.88
C ALA A 196 -11.19 -12.27 18.20
N TRP A 197 -12.37 -12.53 17.62
CA TRP A 197 -12.69 -13.81 16.99
C TRP A 197 -12.74 -13.54 15.47
N PHE A 198 -12.01 -14.22 14.59
CA PHE A 198 -12.22 -15.62 14.19
C PHE A 198 -10.95 -16.23 13.56
N PHE A 199 -10.54 -17.40 14.04
CA PHE A 199 -9.68 -18.36 13.32
C PHE A 199 -10.45 -19.69 13.21
N MET A 200 -11.30 -19.83 12.19
CA MET A 200 -11.85 -21.12 11.74
C MET A 200 -11.81 -21.16 10.20
N GLN A 201 -11.73 -22.36 9.61
CA GLN A 201 -11.57 -22.51 8.16
C GLN A 201 -12.74 -21.91 7.38
N THR A 202 -12.46 -20.80 6.71
CA THR A 202 -13.40 -19.88 6.03
C THR A 202 -14.28 -20.53 4.96
N ARG A 203 -13.84 -21.67 4.40
CA ARG A 203 -14.52 -22.34 3.28
C ARG A 203 -15.83 -23.04 3.67
N GLN A 204 -15.97 -23.54 4.90
CA GLN A 204 -17.16 -24.29 5.31
C GLN A 204 -18.33 -23.39 5.75
N LEU A 205 -18.02 -22.25 6.37
CA LEU A 205 -19.00 -21.29 6.89
C LEU A 205 -19.67 -20.45 5.79
N SER A 206 -18.96 -20.21 4.70
CA SER A 206 -19.42 -19.36 3.59
C SER A 206 -20.10 -20.13 2.46
N ASN A 207 -20.43 -21.41 2.70
CA ASN A 207 -21.13 -22.25 1.72
C ASN A 207 -22.55 -21.71 1.47
N ASP A 208 -23.02 -21.86 0.23
CA ASP A 208 -24.34 -21.41 -0.22
C ASP A 208 -25.46 -22.09 0.60
N ASP A 209 -25.26 -23.35 1.02
CA ASP A 209 -26.19 -24.07 1.89
C ASP A 209 -26.35 -23.41 3.27
N VAL A 210 -25.26 -22.88 3.83
CA VAL A 210 -25.27 -22.17 5.12
C VAL A 210 -25.93 -20.80 4.95
N LEU A 211 -25.65 -20.11 3.86
CA LEU A 211 -26.31 -18.83 3.53
C LEU A 211 -27.82 -18.99 3.32
N ALA A 212 -28.24 -20.09 2.68
CA ALA A 212 -29.63 -20.44 2.47
C ALA A 212 -30.33 -20.79 3.79
N ALA A 213 -29.69 -21.60 4.64
CA ALA A 213 -30.24 -21.95 5.95
C ALA A 213 -30.43 -20.75 6.89
N LEU A 214 -29.62 -19.69 6.71
CA LEU A 214 -29.76 -18.46 7.49
C LEU A 214 -30.89 -17.54 6.99
N GLU A 215 -31.47 -17.77 5.81
CA GLU A 215 -32.54 -16.91 5.27
C GLU A 215 -33.79 -16.92 6.14
N ASP A 216 -34.09 -18.06 6.75
CA ASP A 216 -35.29 -18.29 7.58
C ASP A 216 -35.08 -17.95 9.06
N ILE A 217 -33.89 -17.45 9.45
CA ILE A 217 -33.57 -17.12 10.85
C ILE A 217 -33.64 -15.61 11.05
N ASP A 218 -34.58 -15.18 11.90
CA ASP A 218 -34.71 -13.77 12.29
C ASP A 218 -33.43 -13.25 12.97
N GLY A 219 -33.01 -12.04 12.58
CA GLY A 219 -31.80 -11.40 13.10
C GLY A 219 -30.48 -11.89 12.49
N SER A 220 -30.50 -12.85 11.55
CA SER A 220 -29.28 -13.39 10.92
C SER A 220 -28.64 -12.48 9.85
N GLN A 221 -29.25 -11.33 9.56
CA GLN A 221 -28.91 -10.49 8.41
C GLN A 221 -27.43 -10.08 8.40
N VAL A 222 -26.89 -9.68 9.56
CA VAL A 222 -25.48 -9.28 9.70
C VAL A 222 -24.55 -10.48 9.46
N THR A 223 -24.88 -11.65 10.01
CA THR A 223 -24.13 -12.89 9.79
C THR A 223 -24.13 -13.28 8.31
N ARG A 224 -25.26 -13.13 7.61
CA ARG A 224 -25.35 -13.40 6.16
C ARG A 224 -24.45 -12.46 5.35
N VAL A 225 -24.44 -11.17 5.68
CA VAL A 225 -23.55 -10.19 5.02
C VAL A 225 -22.09 -10.55 5.26
N TYR A 226 -21.72 -10.87 6.50
CA TYR A 226 -20.37 -11.29 6.86
C TYR A 226 -19.92 -12.57 6.14
N LEU A 227 -20.79 -13.59 6.06
CA LEU A 227 -20.47 -14.84 5.36
C LEU A 227 -20.35 -14.65 3.84
N ARG A 228 -21.17 -13.77 3.24
CA ARG A 228 -21.04 -13.37 1.82
C ARG A 228 -19.76 -12.60 1.54
N LEU A 229 -19.33 -11.76 2.49
CA LEU A 229 -18.05 -11.07 2.43
C LEU A 229 -16.89 -12.08 2.46
N LEU A 230 -16.90 -13.02 3.41
CA LEU A 230 -15.90 -14.09 3.48
C LEU A 230 -15.88 -14.96 2.22
N ARG A 231 -17.05 -15.30 1.67
CA ARG A 231 -17.16 -16.04 0.39
C ARG A 231 -16.46 -15.28 -0.73
N SER A 232 -16.70 -13.97 -0.81
CA SER A 232 -16.09 -13.11 -1.82
C SER A 232 -14.57 -13.05 -1.67
N VAL A 233 -14.04 -12.95 -0.45
CA VAL A 233 -12.58 -13.05 -0.21
C VAL A 233 -12.02 -14.38 -0.71
N VAL A 234 -12.70 -15.49 -0.43
CA VAL A 234 -12.29 -16.83 -0.90
C VAL A 234 -12.31 -16.90 -2.43
N LEU A 235 -13.38 -16.44 -3.08
CA LEU A 235 -13.51 -16.46 -4.54
C LEU A 235 -12.45 -15.57 -5.22
N ALA A 236 -12.13 -14.44 -4.61
CA ALA A 236 -11.14 -13.49 -5.11
C ALA A 236 -9.71 -14.04 -5.04
N TYR A 237 -9.30 -14.53 -3.87
CA TYR A 237 -7.87 -14.74 -3.57
C TYR A 237 -7.46 -16.21 -3.40
N VAL A 238 -8.41 -17.12 -3.16
CA VAL A 238 -8.10 -18.50 -2.75
C VAL A 238 -8.56 -19.54 -3.76
N GLU A 239 -9.75 -19.39 -4.32
CA GLU A 239 -10.32 -20.33 -5.28
C GLU A 239 -9.60 -20.21 -6.62
N HIS A 240 -9.05 -21.28 -7.19
CA HIS A 240 -8.22 -21.20 -8.42
C HIS A 240 -9.07 -21.13 -9.71
N ASN A 241 -10.29 -21.65 -9.68
CA ASN A 241 -11.15 -21.77 -10.86
C ASN A 241 -12.00 -20.52 -11.14
N THR A 242 -11.98 -19.51 -10.26
CA THR A 242 -12.70 -18.25 -10.45
C THR A 242 -12.13 -17.48 -11.64
N SER A 243 -13.01 -17.00 -12.53
CA SER A 243 -12.62 -16.17 -13.67
C SER A 243 -11.93 -14.88 -13.22
N THR A 244 -11.05 -14.31 -14.06
CA THR A 244 -10.34 -13.07 -13.71
C THR A 244 -11.28 -11.90 -13.42
N ILE A 245 -12.38 -11.78 -14.17
CA ILE A 245 -13.37 -10.71 -13.98
C ILE A 245 -14.08 -10.89 -12.63
N ASP A 246 -14.50 -12.11 -12.31
CA ASP A 246 -15.19 -12.39 -11.05
C ASP A 246 -14.26 -12.18 -9.85
N ARG A 247 -12.97 -12.54 -9.97
CA ARG A 247 -11.98 -12.22 -8.94
C ARG A 247 -11.88 -10.72 -8.69
N ILE A 248 -11.78 -9.92 -9.75
CA ILE A 248 -11.72 -8.46 -9.62
C ILE A 248 -12.98 -7.95 -8.92
N TYR A 249 -14.16 -8.41 -9.34
CA TYR A 249 -15.43 -8.06 -8.71
C TYR A 249 -15.45 -8.41 -7.21
N HIS A 250 -15.12 -9.65 -6.86
CA HIS A 250 -15.15 -10.11 -5.47
C HIS A 250 -14.08 -9.46 -4.59
N SER A 251 -12.89 -9.17 -5.13
CA SER A 251 -11.85 -8.39 -4.45
C SER A 251 -12.39 -7.01 -4.08
N TRP A 252 -12.94 -6.29 -5.06
CA TRP A 252 -13.49 -4.96 -4.85
C TRP A 252 -14.69 -4.95 -3.90
N PHE A 253 -15.65 -5.86 -4.11
CA PHE A 253 -16.80 -6.02 -3.23
C PHE A 253 -16.36 -6.21 -1.78
N SER A 254 -15.34 -7.05 -1.55
CA SER A 254 -14.85 -7.33 -0.21
C SER A 254 -14.22 -6.10 0.43
N VAL A 255 -13.35 -5.41 -0.31
CA VAL A 255 -12.69 -4.17 0.16
C VAL A 255 -13.71 -3.10 0.50
N PHE A 256 -14.69 -2.83 -0.38
CA PHE A 256 -15.69 -1.79 -0.13
C PHE A 256 -16.59 -2.11 1.08
N LEU A 257 -16.99 -3.37 1.25
CA LEU A 257 -17.78 -3.77 2.42
C LEU A 257 -16.98 -3.64 3.73
N CYS A 258 -15.72 -4.07 3.74
CA CYS A 258 -14.84 -3.89 4.90
C CYS A 258 -14.67 -2.42 5.27
N CYS A 259 -14.57 -1.53 4.28
CA CYS A 259 -14.47 -0.09 4.54
C CYS A 259 -15.76 0.53 5.09
N ILE A 260 -16.92 0.05 4.64
CA ILE A 260 -18.21 0.48 5.22
C ILE A 260 -18.33 -0.01 6.67
N TRP A 261 -17.80 -1.19 6.98
CA TRP A 261 -17.83 -1.79 8.32
C TRP A 261 -16.95 -1.05 9.34
N GLN A 262 -15.94 -0.30 8.90
CA GLN A 262 -15.05 0.47 9.78
C GLN A 262 -15.60 1.87 10.16
N ILE A 263 -16.83 2.20 9.76
CA ILE A 263 -17.57 3.40 10.19
C ILE A 263 -18.53 3.00 11.32
#